data_AF-A0A5J9V7C8-F1
#
_entry.id   AF-A0A5J9V7C8-F1
#
_cell.length_a   1.000
_cell.length_b   1.000
_cell.length_c   1.000
_cell.angle_alpha   90.00
_cell.angle_beta   90.00
_cell.angle_gamma   90.00
#
_symmetry.space_group_name_H-M   'P 1'
#
loop_
_entity.id
_entity.type
_entity.pdbx_description
1 polymer ?
#
loop_
_entity_poly.entity_id
_entity_poly.type
_entity_poly.pdbx_seq_one_letter_code
_entity_poly.pdbx_strand_id
1 'polypeptide(L)'
;MDLEARRRGAAALVVAIATWMFMWFRRRVHESTASSISYGPMLQRDIERQNNLRYIYDADDVRCVNLLRMRRAPFFQLCDLFRARLLLRDSIHASIEEQVAMFLHVVGHNERFRVVNLTFRRSVETTSRYFQEVLYAVGELRNEMIVPPSNNVHPKILNSTRAIDGTHILAKVPVKMQPAFRVGGKIMEPATFGAKGAKQAPRLQSYSRLFHTATVW
;
A
#
# COMPACT_ATOMS: atom_id res chain seq x y z
N MET A 1 50.83 54.52 -40.32
CA MET A 1 50.24 54.51 -38.96
C MET A 1 48.95 53.67 -38.86
N ASP A 2 48.24 53.41 -39.95
CA ASP A 2 46.95 52.67 -39.92
C ASP A 2 47.05 51.17 -39.60
N LEU A 3 48.18 50.52 -39.89
CA LEU A 3 48.31 49.07 -39.67
C LEU A 3 48.41 48.73 -38.17
N GLU A 4 49.06 49.58 -37.38
CA GLU A 4 49.16 49.41 -35.92
C GLU A 4 47.83 49.67 -35.22
N ALA A 5 47.08 50.70 -35.66
CA ALA A 5 45.75 50.99 -35.16
C ALA A 5 44.76 49.84 -35.45
N ARG A 6 44.78 49.28 -36.66
CA ARG A 6 44.00 48.08 -37.01
C ARG A 6 44.40 46.84 -36.22
N ARG A 7 45.70 46.62 -35.97
CA ARG A 7 46.19 45.50 -35.14
C ARG A 7 45.75 45.61 -33.68
N ARG A 8 45.79 46.82 -33.09
CA ARG A 8 45.31 47.08 -31.72
C ARG A 8 43.79 46.88 -31.60
N GLY A 9 43.02 47.33 -32.59
CA GLY A 9 41.57 47.10 -32.65
C GLY A 9 41.20 45.61 -32.77
N ALA A 10 41.92 44.86 -33.60
CA ALA A 10 41.72 43.41 -33.74
C ALA A 10 42.09 42.65 -32.45
N ALA A 11 43.19 43.02 -31.79
CA ALA A 11 43.60 42.41 -30.52
C ALA A 11 42.56 42.65 -29.40
N ALA A 12 42.00 43.86 -29.32
CA ALA A 12 40.97 44.17 -28.34
C ALA A 12 39.69 43.33 -28.52
N LEU A 13 39.27 43.08 -29.77
CA LEU A 13 38.13 42.22 -30.07
C LEU A 13 38.39 40.76 -29.69
N VAL A 14 39.58 40.24 -29.98
CA VAL A 14 39.97 38.87 -29.60
C VAL A 14 39.95 38.71 -28.08
N VAL A 15 40.46 39.69 -27.33
CA VAL A 15 40.45 39.67 -25.86
C VAL A 15 39.02 39.78 -25.33
N ALA A 16 38.17 40.63 -25.91
CA ALA A 16 36.77 40.74 -25.50
C ALA A 16 36.00 39.42 -25.74
N ILE A 17 36.20 38.77 -26.88
CA ILE A 17 35.58 37.48 -27.20
C ILE A 17 36.13 36.39 -26.29
N ALA A 18 37.44 36.35 -26.04
CA ALA A 18 38.06 35.38 -25.14
C ALA A 18 37.57 35.53 -23.70
N THR A 19 37.47 36.76 -23.18
CA THR A 19 36.95 37.03 -21.83
C THR A 19 35.45 36.72 -21.72
N TRP A 20 34.66 37.04 -22.75
CA TRP A 20 33.25 36.69 -22.81
C TRP A 20 33.03 35.18 -22.86
N MET A 21 33.77 34.46 -23.71
CA MET A 21 33.76 32.99 -23.79
C MET A 21 34.19 32.35 -22.48
N PHE A 22 35.22 32.87 -21.81
CA PHE A 22 35.68 32.40 -20.51
C PHE A 22 34.64 32.64 -19.41
N MET A 23 34.05 33.84 -19.35
CA MET A 23 32.98 34.15 -18.41
C MET A 23 31.74 33.29 -18.66
N TRP A 24 31.36 33.07 -19.92
CA TRP A 24 30.25 32.21 -20.30
C TRP A 24 30.51 30.73 -19.96
N PHE A 25 31.71 30.23 -20.23
CA PHE A 25 32.13 28.87 -19.86
C PHE A 25 32.11 28.70 -18.34
N ARG A 26 32.65 29.66 -17.60
CA ARG A 26 32.60 29.67 -16.13
C ARG A 26 31.17 29.77 -15.61
N ARG A 27 30.31 30.57 -16.23
CA ARG A 27 28.89 30.71 -15.85
C ARG A 27 28.14 29.42 -16.10
N ARG A 28 28.38 28.76 -17.24
CA ARG A 28 27.79 27.46 -17.58
C ARG A 28 28.25 26.33 -16.64
N VAL A 29 29.52 26.29 -16.27
CA VAL A 29 30.03 25.34 -15.26
C VAL A 29 29.47 25.66 -13.88
N HIS A 30 29.47 26.93 -13.47
CA HIS A 30 28.90 27.39 -12.20
C HIS A 30 27.40 27.03 -12.11
N GLU A 31 26.64 27.20 -13.19
CA GLU A 31 25.21 26.87 -13.27
C GLU A 31 24.97 25.34 -13.30
N SER A 32 25.94 24.55 -13.77
CA SER A 32 25.93 23.09 -13.66
C SER A 32 26.29 22.59 -12.25
N THR A 33 27.07 23.37 -11.49
CA THR A 33 27.43 23.08 -10.08
C THR A 33 26.54 23.77 -9.05
N ALA A 34 25.76 24.78 -9.45
CA ALA A 34 24.84 25.48 -8.60
C ALA A 34 23.60 24.59 -8.40
N SER A 35 23.58 23.94 -7.25
CA SER A 35 22.48 23.12 -6.71
C SER A 35 22.29 21.73 -7.31
N SER A 36 23.35 20.91 -7.30
CA SER A 36 23.10 19.49 -6.97
C SER A 36 22.64 19.44 -5.52
N ILE A 37 21.35 19.17 -5.29
CA ILE A 37 20.82 18.92 -3.95
C ILE A 37 21.54 17.67 -3.44
N SER A 38 22.64 17.86 -2.72
CA SER A 38 23.39 16.79 -2.10
C SER A 38 22.51 16.18 -1.03
N TYR A 39 22.03 14.97 -1.30
CA TYR A 39 21.34 14.18 -0.30
C TYR A 39 22.19 14.09 0.98
N GLY A 40 21.54 14.14 2.15
CA GLY A 40 22.21 13.87 3.42
C GLY A 40 22.88 12.49 3.41
N PRO A 41 23.83 12.22 4.33
CA PRO A 41 24.67 11.03 4.32
C PRO A 41 23.82 9.76 4.17
N MET A 42 24.01 9.03 3.06
CA MET A 42 23.21 7.83 2.74
C MET A 42 23.44 6.71 3.77
N LEU A 43 24.70 6.52 4.18
CA LEU A 43 25.07 5.52 5.18
C LEU A 43 24.28 5.67 6.48
N GLN A 44 24.13 6.89 6.98
CA GLN A 44 23.39 7.15 8.21
C GLN A 44 21.91 6.77 8.07
N ARG A 45 21.30 7.07 6.92
CA ARG A 45 19.92 6.68 6.63
C ARG A 45 19.76 5.16 6.55
N ASP A 46 20.72 4.46 5.96
CA ASP A 46 20.68 2.99 5.88
C ASP A 46 20.86 2.33 7.24
N ILE A 47 21.71 2.88 8.11
CA ILE A 47 21.87 2.42 9.51
C ILE A 47 20.55 2.59 10.27
N GLU A 48 19.93 3.76 10.19
CA GLU A 48 18.65 4.02 10.86
C GLU A 48 17.54 3.11 10.34
N ARG A 49 17.48 2.90 9.02
CA ARG A 49 16.55 1.96 8.39
C ARG A 49 16.76 0.55 8.95
N GLN A 50 18.00 0.06 8.99
CA GLN A 50 18.29 -1.27 9.50
C GLN A 50 17.92 -1.42 10.99
N ASN A 51 18.13 -0.37 11.78
CA ASN A 51 17.72 -0.33 13.18
C ASN A 51 16.19 -0.38 13.33
N ASN A 52 15.45 0.33 12.48
CA ASN A 52 13.99 0.26 12.47
C ASN A 52 13.49 -1.15 12.09
N LEU A 53 14.08 -1.77 11.07
CA LEU A 53 13.73 -3.15 10.68
C LEU A 53 13.95 -4.13 11.83
N ARG A 54 15.11 -4.04 12.50
CA ARG A 54 15.41 -4.84 13.69
C ARG A 54 14.40 -4.59 14.80
N TYR A 55 14.01 -3.33 15.02
CA TYR A 55 13.01 -2.96 16.01
C TYR A 55 11.61 -3.54 15.72
N ILE A 56 11.24 -3.64 14.45
CA ILE A 56 9.91 -4.10 14.00
C ILE A 56 9.77 -5.62 14.18
N TYR A 57 10.69 -6.41 13.63
CA TYR A 57 10.52 -7.86 13.54
C TYR A 57 11.65 -8.72 14.11
N ASP A 58 12.83 -8.16 14.46
CA ASP A 58 13.91 -8.95 15.09
C ASP A 58 13.90 -8.88 16.62
N ALA A 59 13.38 -7.79 17.20
CA ALA A 59 13.54 -7.50 18.62
C ALA A 59 12.73 -8.41 19.56
N ASP A 60 11.40 -8.48 19.38
CA ASP A 60 10.51 -9.25 20.26
C ASP A 60 9.16 -9.55 19.57
N ASP A 61 8.49 -10.61 20.02
CA ASP A 61 7.16 -11.02 19.56
C ASP A 61 6.10 -9.95 19.82
N VAL A 62 6.17 -9.25 20.95
CA VAL A 62 5.21 -8.17 21.29
C VAL A 62 5.28 -7.05 20.27
N ARG A 63 6.49 -6.65 19.88
CA ARG A 63 6.73 -5.60 18.87
C ARG A 63 6.20 -6.03 17.50
N CYS A 64 6.52 -7.25 17.10
CA CYS A 64 6.07 -7.81 15.83
C CYS A 64 4.53 -7.86 15.76
N VAL A 65 3.86 -8.29 16.83
CA VAL A 65 2.38 -8.29 16.90
C VAL A 65 1.83 -6.87 16.88
N ASN A 66 2.46 -5.95 17.62
CA ASN A 66 2.00 -4.57 17.72
C ASN A 66 2.15 -3.78 16.42
N LEU A 67 3.11 -4.13 15.56
CA LEU A 67 3.41 -3.40 14.32
C LEU A 67 2.94 -4.11 13.05
N LEU A 68 2.92 -5.44 13.05
CA LEU A 68 2.61 -6.27 11.88
C LEU A 68 1.34 -7.12 12.07
N ARG A 69 0.70 -7.06 13.25
CA ARG A 69 -0.46 -7.92 13.63
C ARG A 69 -0.17 -9.43 13.56
N MET A 70 1.11 -9.81 13.57
CA MET A 70 1.56 -11.19 13.43
C MET A 70 2.73 -11.44 14.39
N ARG A 71 2.82 -12.65 14.97
CA ARG A 71 3.99 -13.06 15.75
C ARG A 71 5.21 -13.26 14.86
N ARG A 72 6.41 -13.24 15.44
CA ARG A 72 7.67 -13.30 14.68
C ARG A 72 7.82 -14.60 13.91
N ALA A 73 7.55 -15.75 14.54
CA ALA A 73 7.72 -17.04 13.89
C ALA A 73 6.82 -17.22 12.65
N PRO A 74 5.49 -16.97 12.70
CA PRO A 74 4.64 -16.99 11.50
C PRO A 74 5.05 -15.97 10.44
N PHE A 75 5.55 -14.80 10.84
CA PHE A 75 6.03 -13.79 9.90
C PHE A 75 7.20 -14.29 9.05
N PHE A 76 8.22 -14.87 9.68
CA PHE A 76 9.35 -15.44 8.94
C PHE A 76 8.93 -16.66 8.11
N GLN A 77 8.05 -17.52 8.63
CA GLN A 77 7.49 -18.63 7.85
C GLN A 77 6.77 -18.16 6.58
N LEU A 78 6.03 -17.04 6.67
CA LEU A 78 5.37 -16.43 5.52
C LEU A 78 6.40 -15.89 4.50
N CYS A 79 7.47 -15.23 4.97
CA CYS A 79 8.55 -14.76 4.11
C CYS A 79 9.26 -15.92 3.41
N ASP A 80 9.56 -16.99 4.14
CA ASP A 80 10.17 -18.21 3.60
C ASP A 80 9.26 -18.89 2.57
N LEU A 81 7.95 -18.91 2.80
CA LEU A 81 6.97 -19.42 1.85
C LEU A 81 6.99 -18.62 0.54
N PHE A 82 6.99 -17.28 0.61
CA PHE A 82 7.08 -16.43 -0.59
C PHE A 82 8.39 -16.62 -1.34
N ARG A 83 9.50 -16.78 -0.60
CA ARG A 83 10.82 -17.06 -1.17
C ARG A 83 10.87 -18.45 -1.83
N ALA A 84 10.38 -19.48 -1.17
CA ALA A 84 10.37 -20.86 -1.67
C ALA A 84 9.52 -21.02 -2.94
N ARG A 85 8.42 -20.28 -3.04
CA ARG A 85 7.54 -20.29 -4.21
C ARG A 85 7.94 -19.28 -5.29
N LEU A 86 9.04 -18.55 -5.09
CA LEU A 86 9.53 -17.50 -6.01
C LEU A 86 8.48 -16.41 -6.30
N LEU A 87 7.55 -16.19 -5.38
CA LEU A 87 6.48 -15.19 -5.50
C LEU A 87 7.02 -13.78 -5.22
N LEU A 88 8.01 -13.67 -4.35
CA LEU A 88 8.75 -12.44 -4.07
C LEU A 88 10.24 -12.68 -4.21
N ARG A 89 10.98 -11.61 -4.48
CA ARG A 89 12.45 -11.65 -4.62
C ARG A 89 13.06 -10.52 -3.81
N ASP A 90 14.23 -10.79 -3.26
CA ASP A 90 15.06 -9.77 -2.65
C ASP A 90 15.49 -8.78 -3.74
N SER A 91 15.28 -7.49 -3.51
CA SER A 91 15.73 -6.42 -4.41
C SER A 91 17.02 -5.80 -3.87
N ILE A 92 17.75 -5.08 -4.73
CA ILE A 92 18.94 -4.31 -4.32
C ILE A 92 18.66 -3.28 -3.21
N HIS A 93 17.39 -2.94 -3.00
CA HIS A 93 16.97 -1.93 -2.04
C HIS A 93 16.15 -2.49 -0.89
N ALA A 94 15.52 -3.65 -1.00
CA ALA A 94 14.69 -4.20 0.08
C ALA A 94 14.63 -5.72 0.04
N SER A 95 14.79 -6.34 1.21
CA SER A 95 14.58 -7.77 1.36
C SER A 95 13.09 -8.12 1.35
N ILE A 96 12.77 -9.39 1.14
CA ILE A 96 11.39 -9.89 1.19
C ILE A 96 10.75 -9.56 2.54
N GLU A 97 11.49 -9.67 3.64
CA GLU A 97 11.01 -9.36 5.00
C GLU A 97 10.62 -7.88 5.12
N GLU A 98 11.42 -6.95 4.57
CA GLU A 98 11.07 -5.52 4.54
C GLU A 98 9.83 -5.25 3.69
N GLN A 99 9.71 -5.89 2.52
CA GLN A 99 8.54 -5.75 1.64
C GLN A 99 7.26 -6.24 2.33
N VAL A 100 7.30 -7.44 2.92
CA VAL A 100 6.17 -8.04 3.64
C VAL A 100 5.85 -7.26 4.91
N ALA A 101 6.85 -6.79 5.65
CA ALA A 101 6.66 -5.96 6.84
C ALA A 101 5.96 -4.64 6.50
N MET A 102 6.36 -3.96 5.42
CA MET A 102 5.66 -2.75 4.96
C MET A 102 4.19 -3.03 4.64
N PHE A 103 3.90 -4.11 3.92
CA PHE A 103 2.53 -4.50 3.59
C PHE A 103 1.70 -4.78 4.84
N LEU A 104 2.21 -5.61 5.75
CA LEU A 104 1.52 -5.94 7.01
C LEU A 104 1.34 -4.73 7.92
N HIS A 105 2.30 -3.81 7.93
CA HIS A 105 2.18 -2.57 8.69
C HIS A 105 1.04 -1.68 8.15
N VAL A 106 0.95 -1.53 6.82
CA VAL A 106 -0.14 -0.79 6.17
C VAL A 106 -1.49 -1.45 6.45
N VAL A 107 -1.64 -2.74 6.17
CA VAL A 107 -2.94 -3.44 6.29
C VAL A 107 -3.35 -3.64 7.75
N GLY A 108 -2.38 -3.90 8.63
CA GLY A 108 -2.61 -4.17 10.05
C GLY A 108 -3.01 -2.94 10.86
N HIS A 109 -2.68 -1.74 10.38
CA HIS A 109 -2.98 -0.48 11.05
C HIS A 109 -3.82 0.49 10.22
N ASN A 110 -4.10 0.17 8.95
CA ASN A 110 -4.74 1.06 7.99
C ASN A 110 -3.97 2.40 7.84
N GLU A 111 -2.64 2.30 7.82
CA GLU A 111 -1.75 3.47 7.76
C GLU A 111 -1.61 4.01 6.34
N ARG A 112 -1.55 5.34 6.22
CA ARG A 112 -1.27 5.98 4.93
C ARG A 112 0.19 5.79 4.57
N PHE A 113 0.52 5.59 3.29
CA PHE A 113 1.91 5.41 2.83
C PHE A 113 2.85 6.56 3.22
N ARG A 114 2.31 7.78 3.38
CA ARG A 114 3.06 8.94 3.88
C ARG A 114 3.59 8.79 5.31
N VAL A 115 2.95 7.99 6.16
CA VAL A 115 3.42 7.73 7.53
C VAL A 115 4.42 6.58 7.52
N VAL A 116 4.15 5.55 6.73
CA VAL A 116 5.02 4.38 6.55
C VAL A 116 6.41 4.76 6.04
N ASN A 117 6.52 5.81 5.21
CA ASN A 117 7.79 6.30 4.71
C ASN A 117 8.78 6.71 5.82
N LEU A 118 8.28 7.15 6.99
CA LEU A 118 9.13 7.61 8.10
C LEU A 118 9.74 6.41 8.81
N THR A 119 8.94 5.37 9.00
CA THR A 119 9.34 4.13 9.67
C THR A 119 10.34 3.33 8.83
N PHE A 120 10.03 3.12 7.54
CA PHE A 120 10.85 2.29 6.65
C PHE A 120 11.90 3.09 5.88
N ARG A 121 11.92 4.43 5.98
CA ARG A 121 12.84 5.32 5.23
C ARG A 121 12.80 5.10 3.72
N ARG A 122 11.64 4.68 3.18
CA ARG A 122 11.38 4.42 1.75
C ARG A 122 10.46 5.48 1.15
N SER A 123 10.62 5.77 -0.14
CA SER A 123 9.70 6.70 -0.81
C SER A 123 8.29 6.10 -0.88
N VAL A 124 7.27 6.96 -0.97
CA VAL A 124 5.87 6.52 -1.10
C VAL A 124 5.67 5.65 -2.34
N GLU A 125 6.35 5.98 -3.44
CA GLU A 125 6.38 5.18 -4.66
C GLU A 125 6.92 3.76 -4.39
N THR A 126 8.04 3.66 -3.67
CA THR A 126 8.64 2.37 -3.30
C THR A 126 7.67 1.56 -2.44
N THR A 127 7.02 2.21 -1.48
CA THR A 127 6.00 1.58 -0.62
C THR A 127 4.83 1.04 -1.43
N SER A 128 4.30 1.84 -2.36
CA SER A 128 3.19 1.44 -3.22
C SER A 128 3.54 0.26 -4.12
N ARG A 129 4.75 0.26 -4.72
CA ARG A 129 5.22 -0.85 -5.55
C ARG A 129 5.28 -2.16 -4.76
N TYR A 130 5.97 -2.18 -3.63
CA TYR A 130 6.09 -3.38 -2.82
C TYR A 130 4.75 -3.81 -2.22
N PHE A 131 3.87 -2.86 -1.90
CA PHE A 131 2.50 -3.18 -1.48
C PHE A 131 1.76 -3.98 -2.55
N GLN A 132 1.86 -3.57 -3.83
CA GLN A 132 1.22 -4.27 -4.94
C GLN A 132 1.85 -5.64 -5.20
N GLU A 133 3.18 -5.75 -5.17
CA GLU A 133 3.90 -7.01 -5.35
C GLU A 133 3.52 -8.04 -4.27
N VAL A 134 3.50 -7.63 -3.00
CA VAL A 134 3.09 -8.50 -1.88
C VAL A 134 1.60 -8.84 -1.97
N LEU A 135 0.74 -7.89 -2.35
CA LEU A 135 -0.69 -8.17 -2.53
C LEU A 135 -0.92 -9.22 -3.63
N TYR A 136 -0.18 -9.15 -4.73
CA TYR A 136 -0.22 -10.14 -5.79
C TYR A 136 0.25 -11.52 -5.28
N ALA A 137 1.38 -11.58 -4.57
CA ALA A 137 1.89 -12.81 -3.98
C ALA A 137 0.88 -13.46 -3.00
N VAL A 138 0.24 -12.66 -2.14
CA VAL A 138 -0.85 -13.14 -1.26
C VAL A 138 -2.06 -13.62 -2.08
N GLY A 139 -2.40 -12.91 -3.15
CA GLY A 139 -3.48 -13.27 -4.07
C GLY A 139 -3.26 -14.62 -4.76
N GLU A 140 -2.03 -15.00 -5.06
CA GLU A 140 -1.71 -16.32 -5.63
C GLU A 140 -1.95 -17.45 -4.62
N LEU A 141 -1.74 -17.20 -3.33
CA LEU A 141 -1.99 -18.18 -2.26
C LEU A 141 -3.48 -18.31 -1.88
N ARG A 142 -4.35 -17.45 -2.42
CA ARG A 142 -5.77 -17.38 -2.02
C ARG A 142 -6.49 -18.72 -2.10
N ASN A 143 -6.23 -19.53 -3.13
CA ASN A 143 -6.96 -20.77 -3.36
C ASN A 143 -6.56 -21.87 -2.37
N GLU A 144 -5.35 -21.77 -1.81
CA GLU A 144 -4.82 -22.72 -0.82
C GLU A 144 -5.13 -22.29 0.61
N MET A 145 -5.08 -20.98 0.88
CA MET A 145 -5.27 -20.43 2.23
C MET A 145 -6.71 -20.07 2.55
N ILE A 146 -7.52 -19.72 1.53
CA ILE A 146 -8.93 -19.36 1.68
C ILE A 146 -9.76 -20.55 1.23
N VAL A 147 -9.79 -21.58 2.09
CA VAL A 147 -10.69 -22.72 1.89
C VAL A 147 -12.09 -22.29 2.34
N PRO A 148 -13.13 -22.44 1.49
CA PRO A 148 -14.49 -22.19 1.93
C PRO A 148 -14.80 -23.10 3.12
N PRO A 149 -15.46 -22.60 4.19
CA PRO A 149 -15.80 -23.42 5.33
C PRO A 149 -16.58 -24.65 4.84
N SER A 150 -16.16 -25.84 5.27
CA SER A 150 -16.83 -27.07 4.86
C SER A 150 -18.33 -26.96 5.16
N ASN A 151 -19.20 -27.37 4.25
CA ASN A 151 -20.65 -27.46 4.47
C ASN A 151 -21.04 -28.42 5.63
N ASN A 152 -20.06 -29.10 6.24
CA ASN A 152 -20.25 -29.85 7.46
C ASN A 152 -20.49 -28.89 8.63
N VAL A 153 -21.75 -28.80 9.01
CA VAL A 153 -22.20 -28.18 10.25
C VAL A 153 -21.43 -28.79 11.42
N HIS A 154 -20.72 -27.97 12.18
CA HIS A 154 -19.96 -28.41 13.35
C HIS A 154 -20.88 -29.22 14.28
N PRO A 155 -20.47 -30.38 14.84
CA PRO A 155 -21.36 -31.27 15.61
C PRO A 155 -22.02 -30.61 16.82
N LYS A 156 -21.42 -29.54 17.38
CA LYS A 156 -22.04 -28.69 18.41
C LYS A 156 -23.27 -27.90 17.93
N ILE A 157 -23.38 -27.63 16.63
CA ILE A 157 -24.53 -26.99 15.99
C ILE A 157 -25.56 -28.05 15.57
N LEU A 158 -25.10 -29.24 15.16
CA LEU A 158 -25.96 -30.36 14.76
C LEU A 158 -26.84 -30.88 15.91
N ASN A 159 -26.32 -30.85 17.14
CA ASN A 159 -27.04 -31.22 18.36
C ASN A 159 -27.67 -30.02 19.09
N SER A 160 -27.62 -28.82 18.52
CA SER A 160 -28.35 -27.67 19.05
C SER A 160 -29.78 -27.74 18.54
N THR A 161 -30.71 -28.13 19.41
CA THR A 161 -32.16 -28.16 19.16
C THR A 161 -32.75 -26.79 18.77
N ARG A 162 -31.94 -25.71 18.79
CA ARG A 162 -32.35 -24.33 18.54
C ARG A 162 -32.05 -23.83 17.13
N ALA A 163 -31.47 -24.66 16.26
CA ALA A 163 -31.04 -24.24 14.92
C ALA A 163 -32.00 -24.66 13.78
N ILE A 164 -32.96 -25.54 14.05
CA ILE A 164 -33.81 -26.15 13.00
C ILE A 164 -35.06 -25.32 12.69
N ASP A 165 -35.59 -24.56 13.65
CA ASP A 165 -36.59 -23.53 13.37
C ASP A 165 -35.89 -22.20 13.15
N GLY A 166 -35.98 -21.71 11.91
CA GLY A 166 -35.35 -20.45 11.49
C GLY A 166 -35.44 -19.39 12.58
N THR A 167 -34.27 -18.96 13.05
CA THR A 167 -34.18 -17.90 14.06
C THR A 167 -34.65 -16.60 13.42
N HIS A 168 -35.96 -16.39 13.42
CA HIS A 168 -36.56 -15.07 13.25
C HIS A 168 -36.10 -14.24 14.43
N ILE A 169 -35.05 -13.46 14.24
CA ILE A 169 -34.76 -12.36 15.16
C ILE A 169 -35.92 -11.39 14.98
N LEU A 170 -36.83 -11.35 15.94
CA LEU A 170 -37.91 -10.37 15.98
C LEU A 170 -37.28 -8.99 16.18
N ALA A 171 -36.92 -8.32 15.08
CA ALA A 171 -36.38 -6.97 15.12
C ALA A 171 -37.52 -5.99 15.44
N LYS A 172 -37.86 -5.86 16.73
CA LYS A 172 -38.83 -4.88 17.21
C LYS A 172 -38.12 -3.53 17.34
N VAL A 173 -38.36 -2.63 16.38
CA VAL A 173 -37.82 -1.27 16.42
C VAL A 173 -38.30 -0.57 17.70
N PRO A 174 -37.40 -0.01 18.53
CA PRO A 174 -37.77 0.76 19.71
C PRO A 174 -38.74 1.88 19.35
N VAL A 175 -39.76 2.11 20.18
CA VAL A 175 -40.89 3.04 19.92
C VAL A 175 -40.44 4.42 19.44
N LYS A 176 -39.32 4.92 19.99
CA LYS A 176 -38.69 6.19 19.63
C LYS A 176 -38.19 6.31 18.18
N MET A 177 -37.87 5.20 17.52
CA MET A 177 -37.32 5.16 16.15
C MET A 177 -38.36 4.78 15.09
N GLN A 178 -39.55 4.34 15.49
CA GLN A 178 -40.64 3.96 14.58
C GLN A 178 -41.10 5.06 13.59
N PRO A 179 -41.06 6.37 13.91
CA PRO A 179 -41.47 7.42 12.96
C PRO A 179 -40.61 7.47 11.69
N ALA A 180 -39.32 7.12 11.79
CA ALA A 180 -38.38 7.18 10.67
C ALA A 180 -38.57 6.04 9.64
N PHE A 181 -39.33 5.00 10.00
CA PHE A 181 -39.62 3.83 9.16
C PHE A 181 -41.08 3.80 8.67
N ARG A 182 -41.83 4.91 8.85
CA ARG A 182 -43.19 5.06 8.30
C ARG A 182 -43.13 5.76 6.94
N VAL A 183 -43.31 5.00 5.86
CA VAL A 183 -43.68 5.57 4.56
C VAL A 183 -45.20 5.40 4.39
N GLY A 184 -45.95 6.50 4.33
CA GLY A 184 -47.37 6.47 3.95
C GLY A 184 -48.35 5.91 4.99
N GLY A 185 -48.16 6.19 6.28
CA GLY A 185 -49.21 6.02 7.30
C GLY A 185 -49.58 4.58 7.69
N LYS A 186 -48.90 3.55 7.16
CA LYS A 186 -49.04 2.15 7.60
C LYS A 186 -47.71 1.63 8.13
N ILE A 187 -47.77 0.80 9.17
CA ILE A 187 -46.62 0.02 9.65
C ILE A 187 -46.40 -1.08 8.60
N MET A 188 -45.18 -1.22 8.07
CA MET A 188 -44.86 -2.36 7.19
C MET A 188 -45.07 -3.66 7.98
N GLU A 189 -45.99 -4.51 7.52
CA GLU A 189 -46.04 -5.90 7.95
C GLU A 189 -44.76 -6.63 7.50
N PRO A 190 -44.28 -7.61 8.28
CA PRO A 190 -43.11 -8.38 7.91
C PRO A 190 -43.41 -9.19 6.65
N ALA A 191 -42.71 -8.88 5.55
CA ALA A 191 -42.75 -9.66 4.33
C ALA A 191 -42.27 -11.09 4.63
N THR A 192 -43.16 -12.07 4.48
CA THR A 192 -42.85 -13.50 4.52
C THR A 192 -42.17 -13.90 3.22
N PHE A 193 -40.84 -13.93 3.20
CA PHE A 193 -40.09 -14.47 2.05
C PHE A 193 -40.06 -15.99 2.14
N GLY A 194 -41.14 -16.64 1.71
CA GLY A 194 -41.21 -18.09 1.55
C GLY A 194 -40.40 -18.54 0.34
N ALA A 195 -39.34 -19.32 0.56
CA ALA A 195 -38.61 -20.01 -0.49
C ALA A 195 -39.48 -21.12 -1.11
N LYS A 196 -40.09 -20.85 -2.26
CA LYS A 196 -40.55 -21.90 -3.19
C LYS A 196 -40.32 -21.48 -4.64
N GLY A 197 -39.65 -22.36 -5.38
CA GLY A 197 -39.73 -22.44 -6.84
C GLY A 197 -38.60 -21.77 -7.59
N ALA A 198 -37.65 -22.59 -8.05
CA ALA A 198 -36.72 -22.23 -9.10
C ALA A 198 -37.48 -21.76 -10.37
N LYS A 199 -37.16 -20.55 -10.84
CA LYS A 199 -37.28 -20.17 -12.25
C LYS A 199 -36.06 -19.34 -12.65
N GLN A 200 -35.61 -19.63 -13.87
CA GLN A 200 -34.32 -19.28 -14.42
C GLN A 200 -34.30 -17.86 -15.01
N ALA A 201 -33.13 -17.20 -14.88
CA ALA A 201 -32.62 -16.00 -15.59
C ALA A 201 -33.21 -14.61 -15.22
N PRO A 202 -32.48 -13.47 -15.43
CA PRO A 202 -31.20 -13.31 -16.12
C PRO A 202 -30.04 -12.73 -15.27
N ARG A 203 -28.85 -13.04 -15.79
CA ARG A 203 -27.53 -12.48 -15.50
C ARG A 203 -27.59 -10.94 -15.38
N LEU A 204 -27.31 -10.40 -14.19
CA LEU A 204 -27.00 -8.98 -14.01
C LEU A 204 -25.53 -8.83 -13.60
N GLN A 205 -24.73 -8.50 -14.61
CA GLN A 205 -23.48 -7.77 -14.50
C GLN A 205 -23.71 -6.52 -13.65
N SER A 206 -23.19 -6.46 -12.42
CA SER A 206 -22.93 -5.18 -11.72
C SER A 206 -22.21 -5.41 -10.38
N TYR A 207 -21.03 -6.02 -10.42
CA TYR A 207 -20.03 -5.90 -9.33
C TYR A 207 -18.66 -5.48 -9.87
N SER A 208 -18.64 -4.61 -10.89
CA SER A 208 -17.45 -3.90 -11.38
C SER A 208 -17.39 -2.44 -10.95
N ARG A 209 -18.22 -2.01 -9.99
CA ARG A 209 -18.32 -0.60 -9.56
C ARG A 209 -18.21 -0.39 -8.06
N LEU A 210 -17.24 -1.06 -7.42
CA LEU A 210 -16.76 -0.69 -6.07
C LEU A 210 -15.21 -0.69 -5.94
N PHE A 211 -14.48 -0.73 -7.05
CA PHE A 211 -13.01 -0.57 -7.07
C PHE A 211 -12.53 0.53 -8.04
N HIS A 212 -13.36 1.55 -8.26
CA HIS A 212 -12.99 2.75 -9.01
C HIS A 212 -13.21 4.01 -8.17
N THR A 213 -12.57 4.08 -7.00
CA THR A 213 -12.22 5.33 -6.33
C THR A 213 -11.01 5.05 -5.43
N ALA A 214 -9.87 4.77 -6.06
CA ALA A 214 -8.55 4.91 -5.43
C ALA A 214 -7.54 5.26 -6.52
N THR A 215 -7.89 6.28 -7.30
CA THR A 215 -6.89 7.10 -7.98
C THR A 215 -6.80 8.37 -7.14
N VAL A 216 -5.58 8.72 -6.74
CA VAL A 216 -5.16 9.90 -5.96
C VAL A 216 -4.89 9.58 -4.46
N TRP A 217 -3.57 9.38 -4.22
CA TRP A 217 -2.76 9.30 -2.98
C TRP A 217 -2.41 7.92 -2.42
#